data_AF-A0A448YZN7-F1
#
_entry.id   AF-A0A448YZN7-F1
#
_cell.length_a   1.000
_cell.length_b   1.000
_cell.length_c   1.000
_cell.angle_alpha   90.00
_cell.angle_beta   90.00
_cell.angle_gamma   90.00
#
_symmetry.space_group_name_H-M   'P 1'
#
loop_
_entity.id
_entity.type
_entity.pdbx_description
1 polymer ?
#
loop_
_entity_poly.entity_id
_entity_poly.type
_entity_poly.pdbx_seq_one_letter_code
_entity_poly.pdbx_strand_id
1 'polypeptide(L)'
;MSMRRQSSCPGMLRNQQSNYSHGGSFMSCAMGDDDNGSISSVSSRQSSFSSMTSDNTEHERRSPSILPSTFGGNMNSSRTNSQNLYHHQQAKTPRWVLLVMCGTIMLSWFRAVQYRTISYGILSSMDTELESIEFQKRQSTRLWKDATDTKNSFAKQHWKLKKTQKNFQHETRMLEEMAELEAASDNDNIEIPEAAREKFQNRRTGDVAKKWIEHRQEALLHKVYSLQAYIRENSRQRVIEKYGYGPHHVVFDVKSREGRKSGKFTVRMAPLTAVPHAVETFMDMVSNKVWDNTVFYYHHSQAHVVAAAPVVYGTFQTKDHELESLGHNGVSFPEYSPSFPHKQHTIGFAGSGPNFYINSIDNEDHHGPGSQGHHELEGDADPCFGEVINGFDTIREMQYARHRGDVPRVWSDYDLTRIIKATLVPLI
;
A
#
# COMPACT_ATOMS: atom_id res chain seq x y z
N MET A 1 2.45 -49.71 -65.44
CA MET A 1 3.08 -51.01 -65.09
C MET A 1 3.50 -50.93 -63.63
N SER A 2 2.63 -51.32 -62.70
CA SER A 2 2.67 -52.59 -61.97
C SER A 2 4.05 -52.90 -61.36
N MET A 3 4.19 -52.69 -60.05
CA MET A 3 5.10 -53.50 -59.24
C MET A 3 4.35 -53.99 -58.00
N ARG A 4 4.32 -55.32 -57.89
CA ARG A 4 3.85 -56.11 -56.76
C ARG A 4 4.97 -56.30 -55.74
N ARG A 5 4.52 -56.40 -54.49
CA ARG A 5 5.14 -56.85 -53.23
C ARG A 5 6.08 -58.06 -53.31
N GLN A 6 7.03 -58.11 -52.36
CA GLN A 6 7.33 -59.20 -51.39
C GLN A 6 8.34 -58.60 -50.37
N SER A 7 8.03 -58.37 -49.08
CA SER A 7 7.77 -59.26 -47.93
C SER A 7 9.02 -59.93 -47.33
N SER A 8 9.48 -59.44 -46.16
CA SER A 8 9.91 -60.26 -45.00
C SER A 8 10.45 -59.40 -43.85
N CYS A 9 9.73 -59.38 -42.72
CA CYS A 9 10.21 -59.11 -41.34
C CYS A 9 10.93 -60.39 -40.80
N PRO A 10 11.56 -60.46 -39.58
CA PRO A 10 11.46 -59.56 -38.43
C PRO A 10 12.75 -59.33 -37.58
N GLY A 11 12.66 -58.36 -36.66
CA GLY A 11 13.21 -58.52 -35.31
C GLY A 11 14.58 -57.89 -35.01
N MET A 12 14.57 -56.75 -34.32
CA MET A 12 15.16 -56.66 -32.97
C MET A 12 14.88 -55.30 -32.35
N LEU A 13 14.18 -55.33 -31.22
CA LEU A 13 14.08 -54.25 -30.25
C LEU A 13 15.49 -53.87 -29.78
N ARG A 14 15.94 -52.65 -30.11
CA ARG A 14 17.07 -52.02 -29.42
C ARG A 14 16.60 -50.69 -28.87
N ASN A 15 16.42 -50.69 -27.56
CA ASN A 15 16.30 -49.54 -26.67
C ASN A 15 17.39 -48.52 -27.02
N GLN A 16 17.02 -47.43 -27.70
CA GLN A 16 17.84 -46.22 -27.72
C GLN A 16 17.31 -45.30 -26.65
N GLN A 17 17.97 -45.32 -25.50
CA GLN A 17 17.99 -44.20 -24.57
C GLN A 17 18.53 -43.00 -25.35
N SER A 18 17.64 -42.08 -25.69
CA SER A 18 18.01 -40.75 -26.14
C SER A 18 18.62 -40.02 -24.95
N ASN A 19 19.95 -39.95 -24.92
CA ASN A 19 20.68 -38.98 -24.12
C ASN A 19 20.33 -37.58 -24.61
N TYR A 20 19.29 -36.98 -24.02
CA TYR A 20 19.13 -35.53 -24.06
C TYR A 20 20.20 -34.92 -23.17
N SER A 21 21.31 -34.53 -23.78
CA SER A 21 22.25 -33.59 -23.21
C SER A 21 21.54 -32.24 -23.03
N HIS A 22 21.00 -32.00 -21.83
CA HIS A 22 20.63 -30.65 -21.37
C HIS A 22 21.91 -29.83 -21.16
N GLY A 23 22.42 -29.30 -22.26
CA GLY A 23 23.35 -28.18 -22.28
C GLY A 23 22.55 -26.92 -22.59
N GLY A 24 22.01 -26.28 -21.56
CA GLY A 24 21.21 -25.07 -21.67
C GLY A 24 21.32 -24.27 -20.39
N SER A 25 22.52 -23.78 -20.10
CA SER A 25 22.74 -22.76 -19.07
C SER A 25 22.08 -21.46 -19.53
N PHE A 26 20.80 -21.30 -19.21
CA PHE A 26 20.15 -20.00 -19.24
C PHE A 26 20.54 -19.29 -17.94
N MET A 27 21.49 -18.37 -18.05
CA MET A 27 21.78 -17.39 -17.01
C MET A 27 20.48 -16.64 -16.68
N SER A 28 19.93 -16.94 -15.50
CA SER A 28 19.00 -16.07 -14.82
C SER A 28 19.61 -14.66 -14.77
N CYS A 29 18.81 -13.65 -15.10
CA CYS A 29 19.22 -12.24 -15.09
C CYS A 29 19.56 -11.70 -13.69
N ALA A 30 19.51 -12.55 -12.66
CA ALA A 30 20.12 -12.31 -11.36
C ALA A 30 21.48 -13.04 -11.33
N MET A 31 22.57 -12.30 -11.52
CA MET A 31 23.87 -12.77 -11.03
C MET A 31 23.76 -12.81 -9.51
N GLY A 32 23.66 -14.02 -8.95
CA GLY A 32 23.51 -14.26 -7.52
C GLY A 32 24.78 -13.91 -6.76
N ASP A 33 24.58 -13.24 -5.63
CA ASP A 33 25.57 -13.07 -4.57
C ASP A 33 25.69 -14.39 -3.80
N ASP A 34 26.77 -15.13 -4.01
CA ASP A 34 27.20 -16.21 -3.12
C ASP A 34 28.02 -15.58 -1.98
N ASP A 35 27.40 -15.24 -0.85
CA ASP A 35 28.13 -15.07 0.41
C ASP A 35 27.33 -15.47 1.67
N ASN A 36 27.97 -16.35 2.44
CA ASN A 36 27.60 -17.00 3.70
C ASN A 36 26.82 -16.16 4.74
N GLY A 37 25.62 -16.65 5.12
CA GLY A 37 24.88 -16.20 6.30
C GLY A 37 24.96 -17.18 7.48
N SER A 38 25.69 -16.79 8.53
CA SER A 38 25.64 -17.41 9.86
C SER A 38 24.40 -16.96 10.63
N ILE A 39 23.61 -17.93 11.08
CA ILE A 39 22.35 -17.77 11.81
C ILE A 39 22.59 -17.21 13.23
N SER A 40 21.89 -16.14 13.61
CA SER A 40 21.71 -15.77 15.01
C SER A 40 20.23 -15.56 15.33
N SER A 41 19.76 -16.37 16.29
CA SER A 41 18.39 -16.40 16.80
C SER A 41 18.17 -15.25 17.80
N VAL A 42 17.17 -14.40 17.55
CA VAL A 42 16.74 -13.37 18.50
C VAL A 42 15.41 -13.77 19.16
N SER A 43 15.48 -13.85 20.49
CA SER A 43 14.41 -14.19 21.43
C SER A 43 13.43 -13.04 21.62
N SER A 44 12.14 -13.34 21.51
CA SER A 44 11.02 -12.40 21.74
C SER A 44 10.74 -12.20 23.23
N ARG A 45 10.88 -10.97 23.73
CA ARG A 45 10.39 -10.56 25.05
C ARG A 45 8.91 -10.16 24.98
N GLN A 46 8.09 -10.83 25.78
CA GLN A 46 6.69 -10.47 26.05
C GLN A 46 6.63 -9.29 27.03
N SER A 47 5.86 -8.26 26.71
CA SER A 47 5.45 -7.22 27.64
C SER A 47 3.96 -7.38 27.98
N SER A 48 3.71 -7.64 29.26
CA SER A 48 2.39 -7.73 29.86
C SER A 48 1.88 -6.33 30.22
N PHE A 49 0.69 -5.97 29.74
CA PHE A 49 -0.02 -4.77 30.17
C PHE A 49 -1.30 -5.15 30.92
N SER A 50 -1.39 -4.64 32.14
CA SER A 50 -2.43 -4.83 33.14
C SER A 50 -3.70 -4.06 32.76
N SER A 51 -4.86 -4.72 32.78
CA SER A 51 -6.16 -4.06 32.58
C SER A 51 -6.66 -3.44 33.89
N MET A 52 -6.96 -2.15 33.88
CA MET A 52 -7.85 -1.54 34.88
C MET A 52 -9.25 -1.41 34.28
N THR A 53 -10.17 -2.20 34.82
CA THR A 53 -11.62 -2.05 34.62
C THR A 53 -12.14 -1.09 35.69
N SER A 54 -12.69 0.05 35.28
CA SER A 54 -13.59 0.84 36.14
C SER A 54 -14.99 0.85 35.54
N ASP A 55 -15.89 0.15 36.21
CA ASP A 55 -17.33 0.35 36.12
C ASP A 55 -17.66 1.82 36.39
N ASN A 56 -18.56 2.38 35.60
CA ASN A 56 -19.41 3.49 36.02
C ASN A 56 -20.72 3.45 35.23
N THR A 57 -21.69 2.79 35.86
CA THR A 57 -23.11 3.10 35.75
C THR A 57 -23.36 4.52 36.28
N GLU A 58 -24.02 5.39 35.51
CA GLU A 58 -25.29 6.02 35.92
C GLU A 58 -25.73 7.22 35.06
N HIS A 59 -27.06 7.28 34.94
CA HIS A 59 -27.93 8.45 34.88
C HIS A 59 -28.00 9.36 33.64
N GLU A 60 -28.97 9.01 32.79
CA GLU A 60 -29.84 9.95 32.09
C GLU A 60 -30.37 11.05 33.03
N ARG A 61 -30.09 12.31 32.67
CA ARG A 61 -30.92 13.46 33.07
C ARG A 61 -31.25 14.31 31.85
N ARG A 62 -32.55 14.36 31.57
CA ARG A 62 -33.21 15.33 30.70
C ARG A 62 -33.04 16.74 31.25
N SER A 63 -32.79 17.71 30.37
CA SER A 63 -32.98 19.13 30.66
C SER A 63 -33.73 19.82 29.51
N PRO A 64 -34.55 20.84 29.81
CA PRO A 64 -35.60 21.33 28.93
C PRO A 64 -35.16 22.52 28.08
N SER A 65 -35.78 22.64 26.91
CA SER A 65 -35.75 23.84 26.06
C SER A 65 -36.54 24.97 26.71
N ILE A 66 -35.89 26.10 27.03
CA ILE A 66 -36.55 27.35 27.36
C ILE A 66 -35.91 28.44 26.49
N LEU A 67 -36.65 28.87 25.47
CA LEU A 67 -36.43 30.14 24.77
C LEU A 67 -37.60 31.07 25.13
N PRO A 68 -37.37 32.32 25.55
CA PRO A 68 -38.38 33.34 25.49
C PRO A 68 -38.24 34.16 24.21
N SER A 69 -39.38 34.16 23.52
CA SER A 69 -39.90 35.06 22.51
C SER A 69 -39.71 36.57 22.76
N THR A 70 -39.47 37.30 21.67
CA THR A 70 -40.00 38.64 21.31
C THR A 70 -40.18 39.71 22.39
N PHE A 71 -39.52 40.86 22.19
CA PHE A 71 -40.06 42.16 22.54
C PHE A 71 -39.96 43.11 21.35
N GLY A 72 -41.11 43.31 20.69
CA GLY A 72 -41.35 44.45 19.81
C GLY A 72 -41.73 45.66 20.67
N GLY A 73 -41.02 46.77 20.49
CA GLY A 73 -41.30 48.05 21.11
C GLY A 73 -41.57 49.10 20.03
N ASN A 74 -42.81 49.13 19.58
CA ASN A 74 -43.37 50.19 18.74
C ASN A 74 -43.51 51.46 19.60
N MET A 75 -42.85 52.56 19.25
CA MET A 75 -43.14 53.86 19.85
C MET A 75 -43.50 54.90 18.79
N ASN A 76 -44.80 55.15 18.76
CA ASN A 76 -45.49 56.18 18.01
C ASN A 76 -44.97 57.57 18.36
N SER A 77 -44.80 58.37 17.31
CA SER A 77 -44.74 59.82 17.37
C SER A 77 -46.09 60.38 17.86
N SER A 78 -46.13 60.90 19.08
CA SER A 78 -47.20 61.82 19.52
C SER A 78 -46.61 63.22 19.65
N ARG A 79 -46.91 64.01 18.62
CA ARG A 79 -46.66 65.44 18.49
C ARG A 79 -47.69 66.17 19.37
N THR A 80 -47.29 66.61 20.56
CA THR A 80 -48.10 67.54 21.37
C THR A 80 -47.42 68.90 21.41
N ASN A 81 -48.10 69.83 20.75
CA ASN A 81 -47.80 71.24 20.68
C ASN A 81 -48.25 71.87 22.02
N SER A 82 -47.30 72.35 22.82
CA SER A 82 -47.61 73.16 24.00
C SER A 82 -46.65 74.34 24.06
N GLN A 83 -47.07 75.43 23.43
CA GLN A 83 -46.57 76.76 23.75
C GLN A 83 -46.97 77.06 25.21
N ASN A 84 -45.99 77.31 26.06
CA ASN A 84 -46.22 78.07 27.29
C ASN A 84 -44.98 78.87 27.65
N LEU A 85 -45.19 80.18 27.69
CA LEU A 85 -44.28 81.19 28.21
C LEU A 85 -43.88 80.84 29.65
N TYR A 86 -42.57 80.68 29.89
CA TYR A 86 -42.00 80.92 31.20
C TYR A 86 -40.95 82.00 31.10
N HIS A 87 -41.24 83.11 31.76
CA HIS A 87 -40.32 84.19 32.07
C HIS A 87 -39.12 83.61 32.83
N HIS A 88 -38.00 83.42 32.14
CA HIS A 88 -36.77 82.98 32.79
C HIS A 88 -36.12 84.21 33.46
N GLN A 89 -36.43 84.38 34.75
CA GLN A 89 -35.58 85.12 35.66
C GLN A 89 -34.20 84.46 35.64
N GLN A 90 -33.21 85.18 35.11
CA GLN A 90 -31.80 84.78 35.11
C GLN A 90 -31.27 84.86 36.55
N ALA A 91 -31.57 83.84 37.35
CA ALA A 91 -30.81 83.58 38.55
C ALA A 91 -29.38 83.27 38.11
N LYS A 92 -28.45 84.18 38.36
CA LYS A 92 -27.03 84.00 38.06
C LYS A 92 -26.53 82.85 38.94
N THR A 93 -26.48 81.65 38.38
CA THR A 93 -25.88 80.49 39.03
C THR A 93 -24.43 80.85 39.39
N PRO A 94 -24.04 80.75 40.66
CA PRO A 94 -22.66 81.03 41.06
C PRO A 94 -21.71 80.17 40.25
N ARG A 95 -20.62 80.76 39.73
CA ARG A 95 -19.63 80.07 38.88
C ARG A 95 -19.06 78.80 39.52
N TRP A 96 -19.02 78.71 40.85
CA TRP A 96 -18.56 77.53 41.58
C TRP A 96 -19.49 76.32 41.42
N VAL A 97 -20.81 76.52 41.26
CA VAL A 97 -21.77 75.42 41.02
C VAL A 97 -21.48 74.73 39.67
N LEU A 98 -21.10 75.53 38.67
CA LEU A 98 -20.75 75.03 37.33
C LEU A 98 -19.44 74.24 37.36
N LEU A 99 -18.46 74.66 38.17
CA LEU A 99 -17.22 73.90 38.39
C LEU A 99 -17.47 72.56 39.10
N VAL A 100 -18.34 72.54 40.13
CA VAL A 100 -18.70 71.30 40.83
C VAL A 100 -19.44 70.34 39.89
N MET A 101 -20.39 70.83 39.08
CA MET A 101 -21.09 70.04 38.06
C MET A 101 -20.14 69.48 37.00
N CYS A 102 -19.20 70.29 36.49
CA CYS A 102 -18.18 69.79 35.56
C CYS A 102 -17.30 68.72 36.21
N GLY A 103 -16.94 68.91 37.49
CA GLY A 103 -16.16 67.93 38.25
C GLY A 103 -16.89 66.59 38.42
N THR A 104 -18.18 66.60 38.77
CA THR A 104 -18.97 65.37 38.92
C THR A 104 -19.21 64.65 37.59
N ILE A 105 -19.41 65.40 36.50
CA ILE A 105 -19.52 64.85 35.15
C ILE A 105 -18.20 64.18 34.74
N MET A 106 -17.05 64.84 34.98
CA MET A 106 -15.73 64.27 34.66
C MET A 106 -15.42 63.02 35.50
N LEU A 107 -15.77 63.01 36.79
CA LEU A 107 -15.64 61.84 37.67
C LEU A 107 -16.56 60.69 37.21
N SER A 108 -17.79 60.99 36.83
CA SER A 108 -18.73 60.00 36.28
C SER A 108 -18.23 59.41 34.97
N TRP A 109 -17.70 60.24 34.07
CA TRP A 109 -17.09 59.79 32.82
C TRP A 109 -15.86 58.92 33.08
N PHE A 110 -14.98 59.31 34.00
CA PHE A 110 -13.81 58.51 34.36
C PHE A 110 -14.19 57.16 34.96
N ARG A 111 -15.19 57.12 35.86
CA ARG A 111 -15.77 55.87 36.39
C ARG A 111 -16.34 55.02 35.26
N ALA A 112 -17.09 55.60 34.33
CA ALA A 112 -17.65 54.88 33.19
C ALA A 112 -16.57 54.27 32.28
N VAL A 113 -15.47 55.00 32.05
CA VAL A 113 -14.30 54.48 31.31
C VAL A 113 -13.64 53.33 32.07
N GLN A 114 -13.44 53.44 33.39
CA GLN A 114 -12.91 52.35 34.22
C GLN A 114 -13.80 51.11 34.23
N TYR A 115 -15.12 51.28 34.35
CA TYR A 115 -16.05 50.15 34.25
C TYR A 115 -15.98 49.51 32.89
N ARG A 116 -15.92 50.31 31.81
CA ARG A 116 -15.81 49.78 30.45
C ARG A 116 -14.53 48.99 30.24
N THR A 117 -13.38 49.46 30.73
CA THR A 117 -12.11 48.71 30.61
C THR A 117 -12.11 47.42 31.43
N ILE A 118 -12.62 47.45 32.66
CA ILE A 118 -12.76 46.24 33.49
C ILE A 118 -13.72 45.24 32.84
N SER A 119 -14.87 45.69 32.33
CA SER A 119 -15.83 44.84 31.64
C SER A 119 -15.26 44.22 30.37
N TYR A 120 -14.48 44.95 29.56
CA TYR A 120 -13.79 44.35 28.40
C TYR A 120 -12.75 43.32 28.81
N GLY A 121 -12.02 43.52 29.90
CA GLY A 121 -11.07 42.54 30.42
C GLY A 121 -11.76 41.23 30.83
N ILE A 122 -12.90 41.33 31.53
CA ILE A 122 -13.69 40.17 31.93
C ILE A 122 -14.28 39.46 30.70
N LEU A 123 -14.87 40.19 29.75
CA LEU A 123 -15.44 39.62 28.52
C LEU A 123 -14.37 38.89 27.70
N SER A 124 -13.20 39.50 27.51
CA SER A 124 -12.07 38.88 26.81
C SER A 124 -11.59 37.59 27.50
N SER A 125 -11.49 37.61 28.84
CA SER A 125 -11.16 36.41 29.62
C SER A 125 -12.19 35.30 29.42
N MET A 126 -13.48 35.64 29.44
CA MET A 126 -14.57 34.68 29.21
C MET A 126 -14.54 34.11 27.79
N ASP A 127 -14.24 34.92 26.77
CA ASP A 127 -14.10 34.46 25.39
C ASP A 127 -12.93 33.46 25.25
N THR A 128 -11.79 33.74 25.89
CA THR A 128 -10.65 32.80 25.88
C THR A 128 -10.95 31.49 26.61
N GLU A 129 -11.68 31.55 27.73
CA GLU A 129 -12.14 30.35 28.43
C GLU A 129 -13.12 29.54 27.57
N LEU A 130 -14.06 30.21 26.89
CA LEU A 130 -15.02 29.57 25.97
C LEU A 130 -14.31 28.86 24.82
N GLU A 131 -13.33 29.52 24.18
CA GLU A 131 -12.51 28.92 23.12
C GLU A 131 -11.73 27.70 23.63
N SER A 132 -11.19 27.77 24.85
CA SER A 132 -10.48 26.63 25.46
C SER A 132 -11.41 25.44 25.71
N ILE A 133 -12.64 25.69 26.17
CA ILE A 133 -13.66 24.65 26.41
C ILE A 133 -14.12 24.05 25.07
N GLU A 134 -14.33 24.86 24.05
CA GLU A 134 -14.66 24.36 22.70
C GLU A 134 -13.54 23.49 22.14
N PHE A 135 -12.28 23.91 22.32
CA PHE A 135 -11.13 23.12 21.90
C PHE A 135 -11.07 21.77 22.65
N GLN A 136 -11.24 21.77 23.97
CA GLN A 136 -11.30 20.54 24.78
C GLN A 136 -12.44 19.62 24.32
N LYS A 137 -13.62 20.17 24.02
CA LYS A 137 -14.75 19.41 23.49
C LYS A 137 -14.43 18.76 22.13
N ARG A 138 -13.77 19.50 21.22
CA ARG A 138 -13.33 18.96 19.92
C ARG A 138 -12.31 17.83 20.09
N GLN A 139 -11.34 17.99 21.01
CA GLN A 139 -10.37 16.94 21.34
C GLN A 139 -11.04 15.69 21.93
N SER A 140 -11.94 15.86 22.90
CA SER A 140 -12.70 14.76 23.50
C SER A 140 -13.54 14.01 22.46
N THR A 141 -14.17 14.72 21.52
CA THR A 141 -14.95 14.11 20.43
C THR A 141 -14.07 13.30 19.49
N ARG A 142 -12.86 13.78 19.17
CA ARG A 142 -11.88 13.03 18.35
C ARG A 142 -11.43 11.75 19.07
N LEU A 143 -11.03 11.87 20.34
CA LEU A 143 -10.61 10.71 21.14
C LEU A 143 -11.73 9.66 21.27
N TRP A 144 -12.98 10.10 21.44
CA TRP A 144 -14.13 9.18 21.51
C TRP A 144 -14.37 8.46 20.18
N LYS A 145 -14.22 9.16 19.05
CA LYS A 145 -14.30 8.57 17.71
C LYS A 145 -13.19 7.53 17.50
N ASP A 146 -11.95 7.89 17.82
CA ASP A 146 -10.80 6.98 17.70
C ASP A 146 -10.96 5.75 18.60
N ALA A 147 -11.46 5.92 19.83
CA ALA A 147 -11.78 4.82 20.75
C ALA A 147 -12.89 3.89 20.19
N THR A 148 -13.87 4.47 19.51
CA THR A 148 -14.96 3.70 18.88
C THR A 148 -14.45 2.93 17.67
N ASP A 149 -13.64 3.55 16.82
CA ASP A 149 -13.05 2.94 15.63
C ASP A 149 -12.08 1.81 16.01
N THR A 150 -11.27 2.00 17.05
CA THR A 150 -10.40 0.95 17.60
C THR A 150 -11.20 -0.21 18.21
N LYS A 151 -12.28 0.07 18.95
CA LYS A 151 -13.20 -0.97 19.45
C LYS A 151 -13.82 -1.78 18.32
N ASN A 152 -14.29 -1.12 17.26
CA ASN A 152 -14.85 -1.79 16.08
C ASN A 152 -13.81 -2.62 15.33
N SER A 153 -12.58 -2.11 15.22
CA SER A 153 -11.44 -2.85 14.66
C SER A 153 -11.13 -4.11 15.49
N PHE A 154 -11.10 -3.99 16.82
CA PHE A 154 -10.88 -5.13 17.72
C PHE A 154 -11.99 -6.18 17.60
N ALA A 155 -13.26 -5.76 17.56
CA ALA A 155 -14.38 -6.68 17.35
C ALA A 155 -14.28 -7.44 16.02
N LYS A 156 -13.84 -6.75 14.94
CA LYS A 156 -13.58 -7.34 13.63
C LYS A 156 -12.42 -8.35 13.69
N GLN A 157 -11.32 -8.02 14.37
CA GLN A 157 -10.20 -8.94 14.57
C GLN A 157 -10.57 -10.16 15.41
N HIS A 158 -11.33 -9.97 16.50
CA HIS A 158 -11.82 -11.06 17.34
C HIS A 158 -12.73 -12.01 16.56
N TRP A 159 -13.64 -11.48 15.72
CA TRP A 159 -14.47 -12.32 14.84
C TRP A 159 -13.63 -13.11 13.83
N LYS A 160 -12.61 -12.48 13.22
CA LYS A 160 -11.65 -13.17 12.35
C LYS A 160 -10.92 -14.29 13.08
N LEU A 161 -10.43 -14.03 14.30
CA LEU A 161 -9.74 -15.03 15.13
C LEU A 161 -10.65 -16.21 15.46
N LYS A 162 -11.90 -15.95 15.85
CA LYS A 162 -12.90 -17.01 16.12
C LYS A 162 -13.19 -17.85 14.87
N LYS A 163 -13.23 -17.23 13.69
CA LYS A 163 -13.37 -17.95 12.42
C LYS A 163 -12.15 -18.83 12.14
N THR A 164 -10.94 -18.30 12.33
CA THR A 164 -9.68 -19.04 12.19
C THR A 164 -9.60 -20.22 13.16
N GLN A 165 -10.01 -20.03 14.43
CA GLN A 165 -10.06 -21.10 15.43
C GLN A 165 -11.01 -22.22 15.02
N LYS A 166 -12.21 -21.90 14.51
CA LYS A 166 -13.14 -22.91 13.98
C LYS A 166 -12.55 -23.68 12.80
N ASN A 167 -11.83 -23.00 11.92
CA ASN A 167 -11.15 -23.64 10.80
C ASN A 167 -10.06 -24.59 11.30
N PHE A 168 -9.25 -24.19 12.29
CA PHE A 168 -8.26 -25.09 12.90
C PHE A 168 -8.91 -26.30 13.56
N GLN A 169 -9.99 -26.12 14.33
CA GLN A 169 -10.72 -27.25 14.94
C GLN A 169 -11.27 -28.22 13.89
N HIS A 170 -11.77 -27.70 12.77
CA HIS A 170 -12.22 -28.52 11.67
C HIS A 170 -11.04 -29.27 11.01
N GLU A 171 -9.92 -28.60 10.75
CA GLU A 171 -8.72 -29.23 10.21
C GLU A 171 -8.17 -30.31 11.15
N THR A 172 -8.15 -30.08 12.46
CA THR A 172 -7.74 -31.08 13.48
C THR A 172 -8.65 -32.30 13.45
N ARG A 173 -9.98 -32.10 13.42
CA ARG A 173 -10.93 -33.23 13.33
C ARG A 173 -10.71 -34.07 12.08
N MET A 174 -10.46 -33.42 10.94
CA MET A 174 -10.19 -34.13 9.70
C MET A 174 -8.89 -34.95 9.78
N LEU A 175 -7.84 -34.41 10.41
CA LEU A 175 -6.58 -35.13 10.62
C LEU A 175 -6.75 -36.33 11.57
N GLU A 176 -7.57 -36.19 12.61
CA GLU A 176 -7.91 -37.29 13.52
C GLU A 176 -8.66 -38.40 12.77
N GLU A 177 -9.68 -38.06 11.97
CA GLU A 177 -10.41 -39.02 11.12
C GLU A 177 -9.47 -39.73 10.12
N MET A 178 -8.48 -39.03 9.56
CA MET A 178 -7.47 -39.64 8.69
C MET A 178 -6.55 -40.61 9.44
N ALA A 179 -6.06 -40.22 10.61
CA ALA A 179 -5.18 -41.06 11.42
C ALA A 179 -5.89 -42.34 11.88
N GLU A 180 -7.19 -42.26 12.21
CA GLU A 180 -8.02 -43.42 12.53
C GLU A 180 -8.18 -44.36 11.33
N LEU A 181 -8.38 -43.82 10.13
CA LEU A 181 -8.48 -44.60 8.88
C LEU A 181 -7.15 -45.28 8.53
N GLU A 182 -6.02 -44.61 8.74
CA GLU A 182 -4.68 -45.17 8.53
C GLU A 182 -4.36 -46.27 9.54
N ALA A 183 -4.61 -46.02 10.83
CA ALA A 183 -4.44 -47.03 11.88
C ALA A 183 -5.34 -48.26 11.68
N ALA A 184 -6.55 -48.08 11.15
CA ALA A 184 -7.43 -49.19 10.79
C ALA A 184 -6.92 -49.98 9.57
N SER A 185 -6.15 -49.36 8.68
CA SER A 185 -5.55 -50.00 7.50
C SER A 185 -4.33 -50.86 7.84
N ASP A 186 -3.57 -50.50 8.88
CA ASP A 186 -2.35 -51.23 9.26
C ASP A 186 -2.62 -52.54 10.04
N ASN A 187 -3.84 -52.73 10.56
CA ASN A 187 -4.22 -53.90 11.34
C ASN A 187 -4.67 -55.09 10.46
N ASP A 188 -3.98 -55.30 9.34
CA ASP A 188 -4.36 -56.18 8.21
C ASP A 188 -4.09 -57.69 8.46
N ASN A 189 -3.86 -58.10 9.72
CA ASN A 189 -3.69 -59.51 10.11
C ASN A 189 -5.01 -60.24 10.39
N ILE A 190 -6.16 -59.61 10.12
CA ILE A 190 -7.47 -60.25 10.20
C ILE A 190 -7.74 -60.90 8.84
N GLU A 191 -7.93 -62.23 8.81
CA GLU A 191 -8.33 -62.97 7.60
C GLU A 191 -9.74 -62.51 7.16
N ILE A 192 -9.80 -61.46 6.34
CA ILE A 192 -11.02 -60.96 5.73
C ILE A 192 -11.34 -61.84 4.50
N PRO A 193 -12.58 -62.35 4.36
CA PRO A 193 -12.99 -63.14 3.20
C PRO A 193 -12.68 -62.42 1.87
N GLU A 194 -12.16 -63.15 0.90
CA GLU A 194 -11.67 -62.63 -0.39
C GLU A 194 -12.72 -61.76 -1.13
N ALA A 195 -14.01 -62.13 -1.03
CA ALA A 195 -15.13 -61.38 -1.60
C ALA A 195 -15.43 -60.04 -0.87
N ALA A 196 -15.07 -59.90 0.40
CA ALA A 196 -15.16 -58.63 1.14
C ALA A 196 -13.95 -57.74 0.86
N ARG A 197 -12.78 -58.33 0.57
CA ARG A 197 -11.54 -57.62 0.22
C ARG A 197 -11.68 -56.84 -1.09
N GLU A 198 -12.37 -57.40 -2.09
CA GLU A 198 -12.61 -56.73 -3.39
C GLU A 198 -13.59 -55.53 -3.27
N LYS A 199 -14.59 -55.61 -2.37
CA LYS A 199 -15.49 -54.49 -2.05
C LYS A 199 -14.81 -53.40 -1.22
N PHE A 200 -13.89 -53.75 -0.31
CA PHE A 200 -13.13 -52.80 0.50
C PHE A 200 -12.01 -52.11 -0.30
N GLN A 201 -11.32 -52.84 -1.19
CA GLN A 201 -10.30 -52.26 -2.07
C GLN A 201 -10.91 -51.26 -3.08
N ASN A 202 -12.17 -51.41 -3.47
CA ASN A 202 -12.87 -50.45 -4.33
C ASN A 202 -13.49 -49.26 -3.59
N ARG A 203 -13.55 -49.27 -2.24
CA ARG A 203 -13.92 -48.11 -1.40
C ARG A 203 -12.71 -47.38 -0.82
N ARG A 204 -11.53 -47.66 -1.37
CA ARG A 204 -10.21 -47.31 -0.87
C ARG A 204 -10.13 -45.87 -0.35
N THR A 205 -9.59 -45.78 0.85
CA THR A 205 -9.01 -44.63 1.56
C THR A 205 -8.33 -43.57 0.67
N GLY A 206 -7.81 -43.95 -0.50
CA GLY A 206 -7.28 -43.02 -1.51
C GLY A 206 -8.27 -41.95 -1.97
N ASP A 207 -9.56 -42.26 -2.11
CA ASP A 207 -10.56 -41.27 -2.57
C ASP A 207 -10.89 -40.24 -1.48
N VAL A 208 -10.90 -40.66 -0.21
CA VAL A 208 -11.15 -39.75 0.92
C VAL A 208 -9.95 -38.85 1.16
N ALA A 209 -8.74 -39.41 1.18
CA ALA A 209 -7.50 -38.64 1.32
C ALA A 209 -7.31 -37.66 0.15
N LYS A 210 -7.58 -38.10 -1.09
CA LYS A 210 -7.52 -37.22 -2.28
C LYS A 210 -8.51 -36.06 -2.19
N LYS A 211 -9.78 -36.33 -1.88
CA LYS A 211 -10.79 -35.27 -1.69
C LYS A 211 -10.42 -34.29 -0.57
N TRP A 212 -9.82 -34.78 0.51
CA TRP A 212 -9.33 -33.92 1.59
C TRP A 212 -8.16 -33.04 1.15
N ILE A 213 -7.18 -33.60 0.44
CA ILE A 213 -6.06 -32.85 -0.13
C ILE A 213 -6.59 -31.76 -1.08
N GLU A 214 -7.50 -32.11 -1.99
CA GLU A 214 -8.13 -31.17 -2.92
C GLU A 214 -8.87 -30.05 -2.17
N HIS A 215 -9.70 -30.39 -1.18
CA HIS A 215 -10.43 -29.41 -0.38
C HIS A 215 -9.48 -28.49 0.42
N ARG A 216 -8.40 -29.03 0.99
CA ARG A 216 -7.39 -28.25 1.72
C ARG A 216 -6.64 -27.31 0.77
N GLN A 217 -6.27 -27.79 -0.42
CA GLN A 217 -5.65 -26.97 -1.46
C GLN A 217 -6.58 -25.82 -1.86
N GLU A 218 -7.86 -26.09 -2.12
CA GLU A 218 -8.86 -25.07 -2.45
C GLU A 218 -9.01 -24.03 -1.30
N ALA A 219 -9.11 -24.49 -0.06
CA ALA A 219 -9.21 -23.61 1.10
C ALA A 219 -7.95 -22.74 1.30
N LEU A 220 -6.76 -23.28 1.04
CA LEU A 220 -5.50 -22.54 1.08
C LEU A 220 -5.44 -21.51 -0.05
N LEU A 221 -5.79 -21.89 -1.28
CA LEU A 221 -5.88 -20.97 -2.42
C LEU A 221 -6.84 -19.81 -2.12
N HIS A 222 -8.02 -20.09 -1.55
CA HIS A 222 -8.95 -19.05 -1.14
C HIS A 222 -8.36 -18.11 -0.07
N LYS A 223 -7.60 -18.63 0.90
CA LYS A 223 -6.89 -17.81 1.89
C LYS A 223 -5.83 -16.91 1.23
N VAL A 224 -5.07 -17.44 0.27
CA VAL A 224 -4.08 -16.68 -0.51
C VAL A 224 -4.76 -15.55 -1.30
N TYR A 225 -5.82 -15.84 -2.06
CA TYR A 225 -6.55 -14.81 -2.81
C TYR A 225 -7.17 -13.73 -1.90
N SER A 226 -7.70 -14.13 -0.74
CA SER A 226 -8.21 -13.19 0.26
C SER A 226 -7.11 -12.27 0.81
N LEU A 227 -5.91 -12.83 1.04
CA LEU A 227 -4.75 -12.07 1.51
C LEU A 227 -4.24 -11.12 0.42
N GLN A 228 -4.11 -11.58 -0.82
CA GLN A 228 -3.72 -10.75 -1.96
C GLN A 228 -4.70 -9.57 -2.13
N ALA A 229 -6.01 -9.83 -2.13
CA ALA A 229 -7.03 -8.77 -2.22
C ALA A 229 -6.92 -7.74 -1.08
N TYR A 230 -6.65 -8.21 0.14
CA TYR A 230 -6.42 -7.33 1.29
C TYR A 230 -5.14 -6.49 1.14
N ILE A 231 -4.05 -7.07 0.63
CA ILE A 231 -2.80 -6.34 0.35
C ILE A 231 -3.05 -5.27 -0.72
N ARG A 232 -3.71 -5.62 -1.84
CA ARG A 232 -4.06 -4.68 -2.92
C ARG A 232 -4.82 -3.47 -2.40
N GLU A 233 -5.88 -3.71 -1.62
CA GLU A 233 -6.72 -2.63 -1.10
C GLU A 233 -5.98 -1.73 -0.11
N ASN A 234 -5.16 -2.31 0.78
CA ASN A 234 -4.34 -1.50 1.67
C ASN A 234 -3.27 -0.71 0.94
N SER A 235 -2.60 -1.32 -0.05
CA SER A 235 -1.62 -0.62 -0.90
C SER A 235 -2.27 0.55 -1.63
N ARG A 236 -3.46 0.34 -2.19
CA ARG A 236 -4.26 1.41 -2.83
C ARG A 236 -4.54 2.55 -1.85
N GLN A 237 -5.00 2.24 -0.64
CA GLN A 237 -5.28 3.25 0.39
C GLN A 237 -4.02 4.03 0.77
N ARG A 238 -2.90 3.34 1.01
CA ARG A 238 -1.62 3.97 1.38
C ARG A 238 -1.07 4.86 0.26
N VAL A 239 -1.21 4.47 -1.01
CA VAL A 239 -0.83 5.34 -2.14
C VAL A 239 -1.71 6.59 -2.16
N ILE A 240 -3.02 6.46 -1.96
CA ILE A 240 -3.94 7.61 -1.90
C ILE A 240 -3.60 8.54 -0.75
N GLU A 241 -3.32 7.99 0.44
CA GLU A 241 -2.96 8.75 1.63
C GLU A 241 -1.62 9.48 1.47
N LYS A 242 -0.59 8.82 0.91
CA LYS A 242 0.76 9.38 0.73
C LYS A 242 0.88 10.33 -0.47
N TYR A 243 0.26 9.97 -1.59
CA TYR A 243 0.54 10.56 -2.90
C TYR A 243 -0.71 11.07 -3.64
N GLY A 244 -1.91 10.89 -3.09
CA GLY A 244 -3.18 11.28 -3.70
C GLY A 244 -3.73 10.25 -4.69
N TYR A 245 -4.87 10.57 -5.31
CA TYR A 245 -5.62 9.65 -6.18
C TYR A 245 -4.94 9.31 -7.52
N GLY A 246 -3.94 10.09 -7.93
CA GLY A 246 -3.31 9.98 -9.24
C GLY A 246 -4.07 10.72 -10.36
N PRO A 247 -3.67 10.56 -11.64
CA PRO A 247 -2.57 9.72 -12.11
C PRO A 247 -1.20 10.19 -11.60
N HIS A 248 -0.37 9.25 -11.13
CA HIS A 248 0.95 9.57 -10.61
C HIS A 248 1.99 9.53 -11.73
N HIS A 249 3.00 10.41 -11.62
CA HIS A 249 4.08 10.49 -12.58
C HIS A 249 5.44 10.46 -11.88
N VAL A 250 6.38 9.71 -12.46
CA VAL A 250 7.79 9.68 -12.05
C VAL A 250 8.64 10.21 -13.19
N VAL A 251 9.48 11.19 -12.90
CA VAL A 251 10.43 11.75 -13.85
C VAL A 251 11.82 11.23 -13.54
N PHE A 252 12.46 10.67 -14.55
CA PHE A 252 13.84 10.17 -14.48
C PHE A 252 14.76 11.15 -15.20
N ASP A 253 15.73 11.69 -14.47
CA ASP A 253 16.87 12.42 -15.02
C ASP A 253 18.02 11.42 -15.20
N VAL A 254 18.52 11.27 -16.42
CA VAL A 254 19.52 10.27 -16.77
C VAL A 254 20.71 10.87 -17.51
N LYS A 255 21.85 10.18 -17.47
CA LYS A 255 23.06 10.57 -18.20
C LYS A 255 23.79 9.34 -18.71
N SER A 256 24.04 9.28 -20.02
CA SER A 256 24.79 8.15 -20.60
C SER A 256 26.24 8.12 -20.10
N ARG A 257 26.88 6.95 -20.15
CA ARG A 257 28.25 6.70 -19.68
C ARG A 257 29.28 7.66 -20.27
N GLU A 258 29.16 7.98 -21.55
CA GLU A 258 30.06 8.92 -22.23
C GLU A 258 29.92 10.36 -21.72
N GLY A 259 28.92 10.62 -20.87
CA GLY A 259 28.65 11.92 -20.28
C GLY A 259 28.22 13.00 -21.29
N ARG A 260 28.05 12.62 -22.56
CA ARG A 260 27.83 13.53 -23.69
C ARG A 260 26.40 14.04 -23.77
N LYS A 261 25.40 13.28 -23.29
CA LYS A 261 24.00 13.67 -23.37
C LYS A 261 23.25 13.34 -22.07
N SER A 262 22.70 14.38 -21.43
CA SER A 262 21.68 14.24 -20.41
C SER A 262 20.34 14.00 -21.08
N GLY A 263 19.59 13.03 -20.57
CA GLY A 263 18.24 12.71 -21.02
C GLY A 263 17.24 12.87 -19.88
N LYS A 264 15.97 12.97 -20.24
CA LYS A 264 14.86 12.93 -19.28
C LYS A 264 13.72 12.14 -19.92
N PHE A 265 13.09 11.29 -19.13
CA PHE A 265 11.84 10.64 -19.53
C PHE A 265 10.83 10.66 -18.37
N THR A 266 9.56 10.47 -18.70
CA THR A 266 8.46 10.49 -17.72
C THR A 266 7.67 9.22 -17.82
N VAL A 267 7.43 8.61 -16.65
CA VAL A 267 6.63 7.41 -16.49
C VAL A 267 5.32 7.78 -15.84
N ARG A 268 4.20 7.42 -16.46
CA ARG A 268 2.88 7.41 -15.83
C ARG A 268 2.69 6.08 -15.11
N MET A 269 2.33 6.13 -13.84
CA MET A 269 2.04 4.90 -13.07
C MET A 269 0.73 4.27 -13.56
N ALA A 270 0.64 2.95 -13.47
CA ALA A 270 -0.58 2.22 -13.77
C ALA A 270 -1.74 2.67 -12.85
N PRO A 271 -3.00 2.54 -13.28
CA PRO A 271 -4.14 2.83 -12.42
C PRO A 271 -4.10 1.98 -11.13
N LEU A 272 -4.41 2.59 -9.98
CA LEU A 272 -4.45 1.87 -8.70
C LEU A 272 -5.59 0.82 -8.63
N THR A 273 -6.47 0.78 -9.62
CA THR A 273 -7.47 -0.29 -9.77
C THR A 273 -6.91 -1.54 -10.45
N ALA A 274 -5.76 -1.43 -11.14
CA ALA A 274 -5.13 -2.53 -11.85
C ALA A 274 -4.08 -3.22 -10.97
N VAL A 275 -3.07 -2.48 -10.52
CA VAL A 275 -1.88 -3.04 -9.83
C VAL A 275 -1.39 -2.15 -8.67
N PRO A 276 -2.24 -1.85 -7.68
CA PRO A 276 -1.92 -0.90 -6.61
C PRO A 276 -0.73 -1.30 -5.74
N HIS A 277 -0.45 -2.59 -5.56
CA HIS A 277 0.65 -3.05 -4.73
C HIS A 277 2.00 -2.81 -5.42
N ALA A 278 2.13 -3.17 -6.69
CA ALA A 278 3.35 -2.90 -7.46
C ALA A 278 3.61 -1.39 -7.61
N VAL A 279 2.56 -0.59 -7.84
CA VAL A 279 2.67 0.88 -7.90
C VAL A 279 3.14 1.46 -6.57
N GLU A 280 2.56 1.03 -5.45
CA GLU A 280 3.00 1.46 -4.12
C GLU A 280 4.48 1.17 -3.90
N THR A 281 4.88 -0.08 -4.11
CA THR A 281 6.24 -0.58 -3.91
C THR A 281 7.24 0.27 -4.71
N PHE A 282 6.96 0.55 -5.98
CA PHE A 282 7.81 1.38 -6.81
C PHE A 282 7.87 2.84 -6.34
N MET A 283 6.72 3.45 -6.01
CA MET A 283 6.65 4.83 -5.54
C MET A 283 7.36 5.02 -4.20
N ASP A 284 7.28 4.06 -3.30
CA ASP A 284 8.02 4.06 -2.03
C ASP A 284 9.54 4.05 -2.30
N MET A 285 10.03 3.23 -3.24
CA MET A 285 11.44 3.23 -3.64
C MET A 285 11.89 4.58 -4.23
N VAL A 286 11.07 5.21 -5.08
CA VAL A 286 11.36 6.53 -5.64
C VAL A 286 11.39 7.60 -4.54
N SER A 287 10.40 7.63 -3.66
CA SER A 287 10.30 8.63 -2.59
C SER A 287 11.46 8.53 -1.57
N ASN A 288 11.98 7.31 -1.36
CA ASN A 288 13.14 7.03 -0.52
C ASN A 288 14.48 7.10 -1.28
N LYS A 289 14.49 7.59 -2.53
CA LYS A 289 15.70 7.82 -3.34
C LYS A 289 16.53 6.55 -3.58
N VAL A 290 15.90 5.37 -3.57
CA VAL A 290 16.57 4.10 -3.89
C VAL A 290 17.19 4.17 -5.27
N TRP A 291 16.51 4.79 -6.23
CA TRP A 291 16.96 4.90 -7.62
C TRP A 291 17.96 6.03 -7.90
N ASP A 292 18.21 6.93 -6.95
CA ASP A 292 19.16 8.03 -7.17
C ASP A 292 20.59 7.50 -7.28
N ASN A 293 21.35 7.98 -8.27
CA ASN A 293 22.72 7.51 -8.55
C ASN A 293 22.83 6.00 -8.86
N THR A 294 21.81 5.40 -9.48
CA THR A 294 21.83 3.99 -9.90
C THR A 294 22.01 3.84 -11.41
N VAL A 295 21.73 2.65 -11.98
CA VAL A 295 22.05 2.35 -13.39
C VAL A 295 20.88 1.75 -14.16
N PHE A 296 20.75 2.16 -15.41
CA PHE A 296 20.12 1.42 -16.49
C PHE A 296 21.18 0.71 -17.33
N TYR A 297 20.83 -0.47 -17.86
CA TYR A 297 21.66 -1.23 -18.80
C TYR A 297 20.79 -1.95 -19.84
N TYR A 298 21.34 -2.16 -21.02
CA TYR A 298 20.67 -2.87 -22.11
C TYR A 298 21.44 -4.16 -22.42
N HIS A 299 20.74 -5.29 -22.42
CA HIS A 299 21.34 -6.59 -22.71
C HIS A 299 21.09 -6.96 -24.17
N HIS A 300 22.12 -6.87 -25.02
CA HIS A 300 21.97 -7.07 -26.47
C HIS A 300 21.46 -8.47 -26.86
N SER A 301 21.74 -9.52 -26.08
CA SER A 301 21.23 -10.86 -26.38
C SER A 301 19.73 -11.03 -26.07
N GLN A 302 19.20 -10.22 -25.15
CA GLN A 302 17.78 -10.26 -24.80
C GLN A 302 17.00 -9.29 -25.68
N ALA A 303 17.59 -8.13 -26.02
CA ALA A 303 17.11 -7.11 -26.95
C ALA A 303 15.68 -6.55 -26.74
N HIS A 304 14.91 -7.09 -25.78
CA HIS A 304 13.50 -6.79 -25.58
C HIS A 304 13.23 -5.87 -24.39
N VAL A 305 14.24 -5.55 -23.57
CA VAL A 305 14.12 -4.68 -22.39
C VAL A 305 15.36 -3.82 -22.15
N VAL A 306 15.16 -2.64 -21.56
CA VAL A 306 16.19 -1.84 -20.87
C VAL A 306 16.00 -2.05 -19.37
N ALA A 307 16.94 -2.71 -18.69
CA ALA A 307 16.84 -3.06 -17.29
C ALA A 307 17.45 -1.99 -16.38
N ALA A 308 16.95 -1.91 -15.15
CA ALA A 308 17.42 -1.04 -14.08
C ALA A 308 17.80 -1.89 -12.87
N ALA A 309 18.92 -1.55 -12.24
CA ALA A 309 19.37 -2.21 -11.02
C ALA A 309 19.70 -1.17 -9.94
N PRO A 310 19.39 -1.43 -8.66
CA PRO A 310 19.68 -0.55 -7.54
C PRO A 310 21.16 -0.65 -7.13
N VAL A 311 22.03 -0.47 -8.12
CA VAL A 311 23.48 -0.56 -8.00
C VAL A 311 24.06 0.82 -8.23
N VAL A 312 24.92 1.27 -7.31
CA VAL A 312 25.51 2.62 -7.34
C VAL A 312 26.41 2.78 -8.56
N TYR A 313 26.12 3.79 -9.39
CA TYR A 313 26.90 4.07 -10.59
C TYR A 313 28.37 4.38 -10.24
N GLY A 314 29.28 3.65 -10.88
CA GLY A 314 30.73 3.85 -10.76
C GLY A 314 31.40 3.00 -9.68
N THR A 315 30.70 2.68 -8.58
CA THR A 315 31.24 1.79 -7.52
C THR A 315 30.70 0.38 -7.61
N PHE A 316 29.57 0.18 -8.27
CA PHE A 316 28.86 -1.10 -8.40
C PHE A 316 28.44 -1.74 -7.08
N GLN A 317 28.37 -0.96 -6.01
CA GLN A 317 27.82 -1.41 -4.74
C GLN A 317 26.31 -1.53 -4.84
N THR A 318 25.74 -2.63 -4.36
CA THR A 318 24.29 -2.81 -4.22
C THR A 318 23.74 -1.85 -3.16
N LYS A 319 22.47 -1.50 -3.27
CA LYS A 319 21.73 -0.71 -2.27
C LYS A 319 20.85 -1.57 -1.37
N ASP A 320 21.36 -2.75 -1.02
CA ASP A 320 20.58 -3.72 -0.23
C ASP A 320 20.28 -3.19 1.17
N HIS A 321 21.21 -2.45 1.77
CA HIS A 321 20.98 -1.83 3.08
C HIS A 321 19.86 -0.79 3.03
N GLU A 322 19.77 0.04 1.98
CA GLU A 322 18.66 0.97 1.79
C GLU A 322 17.33 0.21 1.62
N LEU A 323 17.32 -0.85 0.82
CA LEU A 323 16.12 -1.69 0.63
C LEU A 323 15.70 -2.39 1.93
N GLU A 324 16.63 -2.96 2.68
CA GLU A 324 16.40 -3.62 3.98
C GLU A 324 15.88 -2.62 5.01
N SER A 325 16.43 -1.40 5.05
CA SER A 325 15.97 -0.34 5.95
C SER A 325 14.52 0.10 5.69
N LEU A 326 14.03 -0.10 4.46
CA LEU A 326 12.64 0.12 4.07
C LEU A 326 11.76 -1.12 4.29
N GLY A 327 12.34 -2.24 4.73
CA GLY A 327 11.66 -3.54 4.78
C GLY A 327 11.25 -4.05 3.41
N HIS A 328 11.95 -3.63 2.36
CA HIS A 328 11.57 -3.91 0.98
C HIS A 328 12.19 -5.22 0.49
N ASN A 329 11.36 -6.26 0.37
CA ASN A 329 11.74 -7.57 -0.17
C ASN A 329 11.18 -7.82 -1.59
N GLY A 330 10.73 -6.74 -2.27
CA GLY A 330 9.97 -6.84 -3.51
C GLY A 330 8.46 -6.78 -3.29
N VAL A 331 7.71 -7.01 -4.37
CA VAL A 331 6.26 -7.20 -4.29
C VAL A 331 5.93 -8.52 -3.57
N SER A 332 4.86 -8.51 -2.77
CA SER A 332 4.47 -9.68 -1.96
C SER A 332 3.90 -10.84 -2.79
N PHE A 333 3.51 -10.57 -4.04
CA PHE A 333 3.02 -11.54 -5.01
C PHE A 333 3.14 -10.94 -6.43
N PRO A 334 3.21 -11.77 -7.48
CA PRO A 334 3.23 -11.31 -8.88
C PRO A 334 1.90 -10.64 -9.25
N GLU A 335 1.82 -9.33 -9.09
CA GLU A 335 0.60 -8.57 -9.33
C GLU A 335 0.44 -8.21 -10.81
N TYR A 336 -0.34 -9.02 -11.53
CA TYR A 336 -0.65 -8.81 -12.93
C TYR A 336 -2.11 -8.35 -13.16
N SER A 337 -2.32 -7.52 -14.18
CA SER A 337 -3.65 -7.13 -14.67
C SER A 337 -3.71 -7.18 -16.20
N PRO A 338 -4.66 -7.90 -16.82
CA PRO A 338 -4.86 -7.89 -18.27
C PRO A 338 -5.22 -6.51 -18.84
N SER A 339 -5.70 -5.58 -18.02
CA SER A 339 -5.97 -4.20 -18.43
C SER A 339 -4.71 -3.32 -18.53
N PHE A 340 -3.57 -3.82 -18.05
CA PHE A 340 -2.27 -3.13 -18.09
C PHE A 340 -1.13 -4.11 -18.45
N PRO A 341 -1.15 -4.70 -19.67
CA PRO A 341 -0.20 -5.75 -20.07
C PRO A 341 1.20 -5.21 -20.41
N HIS A 342 2.16 -6.11 -20.61
CA HIS A 342 3.55 -5.77 -20.98
C HIS A 342 3.68 -5.30 -22.44
N LYS A 343 3.23 -4.09 -22.74
CA LYS A 343 3.38 -3.48 -24.07
C LYS A 343 4.70 -2.74 -24.22
N GLN A 344 5.03 -2.40 -25.46
CA GLN A 344 6.16 -1.53 -25.74
C GLN A 344 6.06 -0.25 -24.90
N HIS A 345 7.18 0.12 -24.28
CA HIS A 345 7.32 1.27 -23.38
C HIS A 345 6.60 1.15 -22.02
N THR A 346 6.00 0.02 -21.69
CA THR A 346 5.60 -0.23 -20.30
C THR A 346 6.79 -0.64 -19.44
N ILE A 347 6.62 -0.51 -18.12
CA ILE A 347 7.64 -0.79 -17.12
C ILE A 347 7.11 -1.85 -16.16
N GLY A 348 7.94 -2.85 -15.87
CA GLY A 348 7.60 -3.90 -14.91
C GLY A 348 8.78 -4.32 -14.05
N PHE A 349 8.50 -5.01 -12.94
CA PHE A 349 9.52 -5.60 -12.09
C PHE A 349 10.03 -6.88 -12.75
N ALA A 350 11.33 -7.17 -12.61
CA ALA A 350 11.84 -8.50 -12.90
C ALA A 350 11.52 -9.42 -11.72
N GLY A 351 10.59 -10.36 -11.89
CA GLY A 351 10.06 -11.19 -10.81
C GLY A 351 9.39 -10.33 -9.73
N SER A 352 9.84 -10.47 -8.48
CA SER A 352 9.34 -9.66 -7.36
C SER A 352 10.03 -8.29 -7.22
N GLY A 353 11.04 -7.97 -8.03
CA GLY A 353 11.89 -6.78 -7.86
C GLY A 353 13.13 -7.06 -6.98
N PRO A 354 13.90 -6.03 -6.57
CA PRO A 354 13.69 -4.60 -6.81
C PRO A 354 14.05 -4.16 -8.24
N ASN A 355 14.78 -4.99 -8.99
CA ASN A 355 15.11 -4.71 -10.39
C ASN A 355 13.84 -4.51 -11.20
N PHE A 356 13.85 -3.52 -12.10
CA PHE A 356 12.74 -3.29 -13.02
C PHE A 356 13.28 -3.10 -14.42
N TYR A 357 12.40 -3.12 -15.41
CA TYR A 357 12.78 -2.93 -16.81
C TYR A 357 11.76 -2.12 -17.57
N ILE A 358 12.19 -1.55 -18.69
CA ILE A 358 11.39 -0.84 -19.67
C ILE A 358 11.31 -1.71 -20.92
N ASN A 359 10.10 -2.10 -21.31
CA ASN A 359 9.86 -2.89 -22.51
C ASN A 359 10.26 -2.10 -23.77
N SER A 360 11.16 -2.64 -24.59
CA SER A 360 11.54 -2.06 -25.89
C SER A 360 10.61 -2.48 -27.01
N ILE A 361 9.87 -3.57 -26.82
CA ILE A 361 8.89 -4.17 -27.74
C ILE A 361 7.67 -4.67 -26.94
N ASP A 362 6.65 -5.20 -27.60
CA ASP A 362 5.56 -5.91 -26.91
C ASP A 362 6.09 -7.22 -26.32
N ASN A 363 6.02 -7.34 -25.00
CA ASN A 363 6.55 -8.46 -24.22
C ASN A 363 5.45 -9.18 -23.43
N GLU A 364 4.20 -9.07 -23.83
CA GLU A 364 3.11 -9.82 -23.18
C GLU A 364 3.39 -11.34 -23.19
N ASP A 365 3.89 -11.85 -24.31
CA ASP A 365 4.27 -13.27 -24.45
C ASP A 365 5.58 -13.65 -23.75
N HIS A 366 6.33 -12.69 -23.19
CA HIS A 366 7.62 -12.95 -22.54
C HIS A 366 7.60 -12.67 -21.04
N HIS A 367 6.76 -11.73 -20.58
CA HIS A 367 6.68 -11.29 -19.19
C HIS A 367 5.25 -11.39 -18.62
N GLY A 368 4.27 -11.74 -19.45
CA GLY A 368 2.89 -11.99 -19.02
C GLY A 368 2.65 -13.41 -18.49
N PRO A 369 1.40 -13.76 -18.13
CA PRO A 369 1.09 -15.04 -17.53
C PRO A 369 1.48 -16.24 -18.42
N GLY A 370 2.19 -17.20 -17.84
CA GLY A 370 2.56 -18.46 -18.51
C GLY A 370 3.71 -18.38 -19.50
N SER A 371 4.39 -17.22 -19.58
CA SER A 371 5.42 -16.97 -20.58
C SER A 371 6.85 -17.32 -20.17
N GLN A 372 7.13 -17.51 -18.87
CA GLN A 372 8.49 -17.68 -18.37
C GLN A 372 8.73 -19.04 -17.72
N GLY A 373 9.70 -19.77 -18.24
CA GLY A 373 10.17 -21.05 -17.66
C GLY A 373 10.90 -20.90 -16.32
N HIS A 374 11.02 -19.69 -15.78
CA HIS A 374 11.58 -19.43 -14.45
C HIS A 374 10.53 -19.05 -13.41
N HIS A 375 9.26 -18.99 -13.79
CA HIS A 375 8.18 -18.94 -12.82
C HIS A 375 7.87 -20.34 -12.29
N GLU A 376 7.54 -20.43 -11.00
CA GLU A 376 7.15 -21.70 -10.38
C GLU A 376 5.76 -22.15 -10.83
N LEU A 377 4.88 -21.18 -11.14
CA LEU A 377 3.50 -21.42 -11.50
C LEU A 377 3.22 -20.92 -12.92
N GLU A 378 2.43 -21.70 -13.67
CA GLU A 378 2.00 -21.40 -15.06
C GLU A 378 1.19 -20.08 -15.16
N GLY A 379 0.74 -19.51 -14.05
CA GLY A 379 0.00 -18.24 -14.01
C GLY A 379 0.79 -17.03 -13.53
N ASP A 380 2.03 -17.21 -13.11
CA ASP A 380 2.85 -16.09 -12.65
C ASP A 380 3.28 -15.22 -13.83
N ALA A 381 3.41 -13.93 -13.55
CA ALA A 381 3.79 -12.91 -14.49
C ALA A 381 4.52 -11.79 -13.74
N ASP A 382 5.36 -11.06 -14.44
CA ASP A 382 5.98 -9.88 -13.88
C ASP A 382 4.92 -8.79 -13.61
N PRO A 383 5.02 -8.04 -12.50
CA PRO A 383 4.15 -6.89 -12.29
C PRO A 383 4.47 -5.75 -13.26
N CYS A 384 3.54 -5.41 -14.16
CA CYS A 384 3.62 -4.23 -15.03
C CYS A 384 2.93 -3.03 -14.36
N PHE A 385 3.70 -2.02 -13.92
CA PHE A 385 3.21 -0.97 -13.01
C PHE A 385 3.34 0.46 -13.55
N GLY A 386 3.82 0.66 -14.78
CA GLY A 386 3.86 1.98 -15.39
C GLY A 386 4.10 1.97 -16.89
N GLU A 387 4.06 3.14 -17.50
CA GLU A 387 4.35 3.34 -18.92
C GLU A 387 5.10 4.65 -19.17
N VAL A 388 6.06 4.63 -20.08
CA VAL A 388 6.76 5.83 -20.52
C VAL A 388 5.82 6.65 -21.41
N ILE A 389 5.54 7.88 -21.01
CA ILE A 389 4.66 8.81 -21.75
C ILE A 389 5.43 9.95 -22.44
N ASN A 390 6.70 10.15 -22.09
CA ASN A 390 7.56 11.17 -22.68
C ASN A 390 9.04 10.76 -22.57
N GLY A 391 9.90 11.27 -23.46
CA GLY A 391 11.34 10.96 -23.49
C GLY A 391 11.68 9.64 -24.19
N PHE A 392 10.90 9.23 -25.19
CA PHE A 392 11.13 8.01 -25.97
C PHE A 392 12.49 7.99 -26.70
N ASP A 393 12.98 9.16 -27.10
CA ASP A 393 14.32 9.34 -27.67
C ASP A 393 15.42 8.98 -26.66
N THR A 394 15.26 9.39 -25.41
CA THR A 394 16.16 9.03 -24.31
C THR A 394 16.20 7.52 -24.09
N ILE A 395 15.04 6.84 -24.12
CA ILE A 395 14.98 5.37 -24.01
C ILE A 395 15.64 4.69 -25.22
N ARG A 396 15.40 5.19 -26.43
CA ARG A 396 16.01 4.66 -27.65
C ARG A 396 17.54 4.80 -27.64
N GLU A 397 18.05 5.89 -27.10
CA GLU A 397 19.50 6.09 -26.93
C GLU A 397 20.13 5.08 -25.97
N MET A 398 19.43 4.69 -24.90
CA MET A 398 19.89 3.62 -24.00
C MET A 398 20.00 2.25 -24.69
N GLN A 399 19.24 2.00 -25.76
CA GLN A 399 19.26 0.75 -26.51
C GLN A 399 20.43 0.67 -27.50
N TYR A 400 20.92 1.82 -27.99
CA TYR A 400 22.07 1.88 -28.90
C TYR A 400 23.42 1.83 -28.18
N ALA A 401 23.40 1.88 -26.86
CA ALA A 401 24.55 1.77 -25.98
C ALA A 401 25.37 0.54 -26.37
N ARG A 402 26.66 0.70 -26.70
CA ARG A 402 27.51 -0.41 -27.19
C ARG A 402 28.32 -0.96 -26.01
N HIS A 403 28.05 -2.19 -25.59
CA HIS A 403 28.96 -2.88 -24.66
C HIS A 403 30.31 -3.18 -25.31
N ARG A 404 31.37 -3.30 -24.48
CA ARG A 404 32.70 -3.72 -24.95
C ARG A 404 32.75 -5.24 -25.02
N GLY A 405 32.90 -5.79 -26.23
CA GLY A 405 32.95 -7.24 -26.48
C GLY A 405 31.60 -7.86 -26.81
N ASP A 406 31.58 -9.17 -27.04
CA ASP A 406 30.39 -9.90 -27.49
C ASP A 406 29.49 -10.39 -26.34
N VAL A 407 30.08 -10.59 -25.14
CA VAL A 407 29.36 -11.08 -23.95
C VAL A 407 29.87 -10.35 -22.71
N PRO A 408 29.03 -9.54 -22.03
CA PRO A 408 29.42 -8.86 -20.81
C PRO A 408 29.57 -9.86 -19.66
N ARG A 409 30.70 -9.79 -18.94
CA ARG A 409 31.01 -10.67 -17.79
C ARG A 409 30.89 -9.94 -16.46
N VAL A 410 31.13 -8.64 -16.46
CA VAL A 410 31.07 -7.78 -15.26
C VAL A 410 30.32 -6.48 -15.56
N TRP A 411 29.85 -5.79 -14.52
CA TRP A 411 29.12 -4.52 -14.65
C TRP A 411 29.85 -3.46 -15.51
N SER A 412 31.18 -3.46 -15.49
CA SER A 412 32.00 -2.53 -16.26
C SER A 412 31.98 -2.78 -17.78
N ASP A 413 31.53 -3.95 -18.22
CA ASP A 413 31.41 -4.32 -19.64
C ASP A 413 30.16 -3.70 -20.28
N TYR A 414 29.12 -3.46 -19.48
CA TYR A 414 27.89 -2.83 -19.93
C TYR A 414 28.07 -1.34 -20.22
N ASP A 415 27.33 -0.84 -21.20
CA ASP A 415 27.19 0.59 -21.40
C ASP A 415 26.05 1.11 -20.51
N LEU A 416 26.46 1.63 -19.34
CA LEU A 416 25.56 1.98 -18.26
C LEU A 416 25.05 3.41 -18.41
N THR A 417 23.74 3.58 -18.37
CA THR A 417 23.13 4.90 -18.26
C THR A 417 22.86 5.20 -16.79
N ARG A 418 23.48 6.25 -16.26
CA ARG A 418 23.30 6.66 -14.87
C ARG A 418 21.92 7.25 -14.67
N ILE A 419 21.20 6.76 -13.68
CA ILE A 419 20.04 7.44 -13.10
C ILE A 419 20.58 8.53 -12.18
N ILE A 420 20.50 9.79 -12.61
CA ILE A 420 20.92 10.91 -11.77
C ILE A 420 19.92 11.03 -10.63
N LYS A 421 18.63 11.03 -10.96
CA LYS A 421 17.54 11.22 -10.02
C LYS A 421 16.24 10.63 -10.53
N ALA A 422 15.46 10.05 -9.63
CA ALA A 422 14.05 9.72 -9.87
C ALA A 422 13.17 10.60 -8.97
N THR A 423 12.20 11.32 -9.52
CA THR A 423 11.38 12.27 -8.76
C THR A 423 9.89 12.07 -9.04
N LEU A 424 9.09 11.98 -7.97
CA LEU A 424 7.63 12.04 -8.05
C LEU A 424 7.19 13.46 -8.43
N VAL A 425 6.34 13.58 -9.45
CA VAL A 425 5.74 14.87 -9.83
C VAL A 425 4.51 15.10 -8.95
N PRO A 426 4.44 16.21 -8.20
CA PRO A 426 3.25 16.52 -7.42
C PRO A 426 2.06 16.74 -8.36
N LEU A 427 0.88 16.26 -7.95
CA LEU A 427 -0.37 16.62 -8.60
C LEU A 427 -0.57 18.14 -8.45
N ILE A 428 -0.70 18.84 -9.57
CA ILE A 428 -1.00 20.28 -9.63
C ILE A 428 -2.50 20.48 -9.45
#